data_AF-A0A6M2ABD0-F1
#
_entry.id   AF-A0A6M2ABD0-F1
#
_cell.length_a   1.000
_cell.length_b   1.000
_cell.length_c   1.000
_cell.angle_alpha   90.00
_cell.angle_beta   90.00
_cell.angle_gamma   90.00
#
_symmetry.space_group_name_H-M   'P 1'
#
loop_
_entity.id
_entity.type
_entity.pdbx_description
1 polymer ?
#
loop_
_entity_poly.entity_id
_entity_poly.type
_entity_poly.pdbx_seq_one_letter_code
_entity_poly.pdbx_strand_id
1 'polypeptide(L)'
;MLKKFLSFCLLFSAAIPALAEEEEAVRSSGSFYQTLIMIAIAIVFFYFILWRPEQKRRKEMERKRSGMKKGDTVTAMGIVGILDKVKEQTVIVKMVDGAKIEFLKGAINEVKPKEEGSSEAETPQEA
;
A
#
# COMPACT_ATOMS: atom_id res chain seq x y z
N MET A 1 7.72 -7.95 5.85
CA MET A 1 6.58 -7.77 6.79
C MET A 1 6.57 -8.81 7.89
N LEU A 2 6.86 -10.08 7.59
CA LEU A 2 7.02 -11.16 8.58
C LEU A 2 8.04 -10.84 9.70
N LYS A 3 9.18 -10.22 9.36
CA LYS A 3 10.18 -9.75 10.35
C LYS A 3 9.68 -8.57 11.22
N LYS A 4 8.82 -7.70 10.69
CA LYS A 4 8.22 -6.57 11.45
C LYS A 4 7.14 -7.07 12.41
N PHE A 5 6.39 -8.10 12.02
CA PHE A 5 5.36 -8.73 12.83
C PHE A 5 5.95 -9.61 13.95
N LEU A 6 7.02 -10.35 13.65
CA LEU A 6 7.77 -11.11 14.65
C LEU A 6 8.44 -10.20 15.70
N SER A 7 8.96 -9.04 15.26
CA SER A 7 9.51 -8.02 16.16
C SER A 7 8.43 -7.32 17.01
N PHE A 8 7.24 -7.09 16.46
CA PHE A 8 6.12 -6.49 17.19
C PHE A 8 5.55 -7.46 18.24
N CYS A 9 5.48 -8.76 17.91
CA CYS A 9 5.05 -9.80 18.83
C CYS A 9 6.04 -9.98 20.01
N LEU A 10 7.35 -9.88 19.74
CA LEU A 10 8.39 -9.90 20.78
C LEU A 10 8.35 -8.67 21.71
N LEU A 11 7.93 -7.50 21.21
CA LEU A 11 7.78 -6.30 22.02
C LEU A 11 6.48 -6.29 22.84
N PHE A 12 5.39 -6.86 22.31
CA PHE A 12 4.12 -7.00 23.03
C PHE A 12 4.24 -7.99 24.21
N SER A 13 5.03 -9.05 24.06
CA SER A 13 5.29 -10.00 25.15
C SER A 13 6.10 -9.42 26.32
N ALA A 14 6.85 -8.33 26.12
CA ALA A 14 7.74 -7.76 27.15
C ALA A 14 7.11 -6.60 27.94
N ALA A 15 5.92 -6.12 27.55
CA ALA A 15 5.28 -4.94 28.16
C ALA A 15 4.04 -5.23 29.03
N ILE A 16 3.65 -6.50 29.19
CA ILE A 16 2.38 -6.86 29.86
C ILE A 16 2.47 -7.11 31.39
N PRO A 17 3.61 -7.21 32.11
CA PRO A 17 3.53 -7.49 33.54
C PRO A 17 3.20 -6.26 34.40
N ALA A 18 2.80 -5.12 33.80
CA ALA A 18 2.60 -3.86 34.53
C ALA A 18 1.16 -3.32 34.53
N LEU A 19 0.22 -3.93 33.81
CA LEU A 19 -1.21 -3.63 33.87
C LEU A 19 -1.97 -4.94 33.86
N ALA A 20 -1.95 -5.62 35.01
CA ALA A 20 -2.77 -6.79 35.28
C ALA A 20 -3.98 -6.34 36.10
N GLU A 21 -5.08 -6.04 35.41
CA GLU A 21 -6.45 -6.43 35.79
C GLU A 21 -7.35 -6.25 34.55
N GLU A 22 -8.07 -7.34 34.21
CA GLU A 22 -8.99 -7.57 33.08
C GLU A 22 -8.39 -7.80 31.66
N GLU A 23 -8.05 -9.05 31.33
CA GLU A 23 -8.88 -9.99 30.55
C GLU A 23 -8.14 -11.35 30.45
N GLU A 24 -8.88 -12.46 30.38
CA GLU A 24 -8.49 -13.80 30.83
C GLU A 24 -7.15 -14.38 30.31
N ALA A 25 -6.23 -14.59 31.26
CA ALA A 25 -5.13 -15.52 31.13
C ALA A 25 -5.64 -16.95 31.33
N VAL A 26 -5.79 -17.72 30.24
CA VAL A 26 -5.90 -19.19 30.31
C VAL A 26 -4.59 -19.75 30.88
N ARG A 27 -4.54 -19.94 32.19
CA ARG A 27 -3.52 -20.76 32.85
C ARG A 27 -3.90 -22.22 32.72
N SER A 28 -3.19 -22.94 31.86
CA SER A 28 -3.19 -24.41 31.83
C SER A 28 -1.78 -24.90 31.57
N SER A 29 -1.21 -25.60 32.55
CA SER A 29 0.09 -26.29 32.49
C SER A 29 0.07 -27.54 31.59
N GLY A 30 -0.62 -27.47 30.45
CA GLY A 30 -0.55 -28.36 29.27
C GLY A 30 0.21 -27.69 28.11
N SER A 31 1.29 -27.01 28.46
CA SER A 31 1.40 -25.55 28.34
C SER A 31 2.08 -24.98 27.09
N PHE A 32 2.62 -25.81 26.19
CA PHE A 32 3.37 -25.30 25.04
C PHE A 32 2.65 -25.52 23.70
N TYR A 33 2.16 -26.72 23.43
CA TYR A 33 1.45 -27.04 22.19
C TYR A 33 0.12 -26.29 22.05
N GLN A 34 -0.65 -26.16 23.14
CA GLN A 34 -1.91 -25.41 23.14
C GLN A 34 -1.67 -23.91 22.91
N THR A 35 -0.62 -23.35 23.53
CA THR A 35 -0.20 -21.95 23.35
C THR A 35 0.29 -21.71 21.93
N LEU A 36 1.08 -22.62 21.35
CA LEU A 36 1.53 -22.54 19.96
C LEU A 36 0.35 -22.59 18.98
N ILE A 37 -0.66 -23.42 19.22
CA ILE A 37 -1.88 -23.48 18.40
C ILE A 37 -2.67 -22.16 18.49
N MET A 38 -2.85 -21.62 19.69
CA MET A 38 -3.58 -20.36 19.89
C MET A 38 -2.87 -19.19 19.20
N ILE A 39 -1.54 -19.11 19.35
CA ILE A 39 -0.69 -18.11 18.69
C ILE A 39 -0.69 -18.31 17.16
N ALA A 40 -0.64 -19.56 16.68
CA ALA A 40 -0.69 -19.85 15.25
C ALA A 40 -2.00 -19.37 14.62
N ILE A 41 -3.14 -19.59 15.29
CA ILE A 41 -4.46 -19.11 14.83
C ILE A 41 -4.48 -17.59 14.76
N ALA A 42 -4.00 -16.89 15.80
CA ALA A 42 -3.93 -15.43 15.80
C ALA A 42 -3.04 -14.89 14.68
N ILE A 43 -1.85 -15.48 14.47
CA ILE A 43 -0.93 -15.09 13.40
C ILE A 43 -1.56 -15.32 12.03
N VAL A 44 -2.22 -16.46 11.80
CA VAL A 44 -2.90 -16.76 10.54
C VAL A 44 -4.01 -15.75 10.26
N PHE A 45 -4.81 -15.39 11.26
CA PHE A 45 -5.92 -14.45 11.12
C PHE A 45 -5.42 -13.03 10.80
N PHE A 46 -4.44 -12.52 11.56
CA PHE A 46 -3.83 -11.21 11.31
C PHE A 46 -3.04 -11.17 9.99
N TYR A 47 -2.36 -12.26 9.63
CA TYR A 47 -1.64 -12.37 8.36
C TYR A 47 -2.59 -12.33 7.17
N PHE A 48 -3.71 -13.06 7.24
CA PHE A 48 -4.67 -13.12 6.14
C PHE A 48 -5.32 -11.76 5.84
N ILE A 49 -5.63 -10.98 6.89
CA ILE A 49 -6.22 -9.64 6.74
C ILE A 49 -5.22 -8.62 6.16
N LEU A 50 -3.95 -8.63 6.60
CA LEU A 50 -2.96 -7.63 6.14
C LEU A 50 -2.24 -8.00 4.83
N TRP A 51 -2.09 -9.30 4.51
CA TRP A 51 -1.36 -9.73 3.31
C TRP A 51 -2.17 -9.58 2.01
N ARG A 52 -3.47 -9.81 2.09
CA ARG A 52 -4.38 -9.73 0.94
C ARG A 52 -4.54 -8.32 0.31
N PRO A 53 -4.62 -7.21 1.07
CA PRO A 53 -4.85 -5.89 0.49
C PRO A 53 -3.64 -5.34 -0.29
N GLU A 54 -2.41 -5.62 0.17
CA GLU A 54 -1.24 -4.90 -0.35
C GLU A 54 -0.84 -5.33 -1.76
N GLN A 55 -0.98 -6.63 -2.08
CA GLN A 55 -0.69 -7.12 -3.42
C GLN A 55 -1.66 -6.55 -4.47
N LYS A 56 -2.92 -6.29 -4.09
CA LYS A 56 -3.90 -5.67 -4.97
C LYS A 56 -3.51 -4.22 -5.27
N ARG A 57 -3.20 -3.43 -4.24
CA ARG A 57 -2.76 -2.03 -4.38
C ARG A 57 -1.54 -1.87 -5.27
N ARG A 58 -0.52 -2.73 -5.09
CA ARG A 58 0.70 -2.69 -5.92
C ARG A 58 0.41 -3.03 -7.38
N LYS A 59 -0.39 -4.07 -7.64
CA LYS A 59 -0.78 -4.47 -9.00
C LYS A 59 -1.66 -3.42 -9.69
N GLU A 60 -2.55 -2.78 -8.95
CA GLU A 60 -3.38 -1.68 -9.46
C GLU A 60 -2.54 -0.46 -9.83
N MET A 61 -1.57 -0.07 -9.00
CA MET A 61 -0.65 1.02 -9.33
C MET A 61 0.26 0.69 -10.52
N GLU A 62 0.75 -0.55 -10.62
CA GLU A 62 1.52 -1.01 -11.78
C GLU A 62 0.67 -0.99 -13.06
N ARG A 63 -0.59 -1.41 -13.00
CA ARG A 63 -1.53 -1.33 -14.13
C ARG A 63 -1.78 0.11 -14.58
N LYS A 64 -2.05 1.03 -13.66
CA LYS A 64 -2.20 2.47 -13.97
C LYS A 64 -0.96 3.04 -14.65
N ARG A 65 0.25 2.58 -14.26
CA ARG A 65 1.50 3.00 -14.88
C ARG A 65 1.76 2.41 -16.27
N SER A 66 1.27 1.21 -16.54
CA SER A 66 1.36 0.59 -17.87
C SER A 66 0.44 1.22 -18.91
N GLY A 67 -0.67 1.83 -18.48
CA GLY A 67 -1.68 2.43 -19.37
C GLY A 67 -1.44 3.89 -19.76
N MET A 68 -0.32 4.50 -19.35
CA MET A 68 -0.06 5.92 -19.61
C MET A 68 0.14 6.21 -21.10
N LYS A 69 -0.50 7.27 -21.60
CA LYS A 69 -0.36 7.75 -22.97
C LYS A 69 0.32 9.12 -22.99
N LYS A 70 0.87 9.47 -24.16
CA LYS A 70 1.41 10.81 -24.40
C LYS A 70 0.25 11.82 -24.35
N GLY A 71 0.45 12.93 -23.66
CA GLY A 71 -0.57 13.97 -23.45
C GLY A 71 -1.35 13.84 -22.15
N ASP A 72 -1.21 12.73 -21.40
CA ASP A 72 -1.84 12.59 -20.09
C ASP A 72 -1.21 13.57 -19.09
N THR A 73 -2.05 14.11 -18.21
CA THR A 73 -1.58 14.92 -17.08
C THR A 73 -1.18 13.98 -15.96
N VAL A 74 0.09 14.00 -15.59
CA VAL A 74 0.64 13.14 -14.55
C VAL A 74 1.11 13.94 -13.36
N THR A 75 0.91 13.39 -12.18
CA THR A 75 1.37 13.99 -10.92
C THR A 75 2.42 13.09 -10.27
N ALA A 76 3.63 13.64 -10.12
CA ALA A 76 4.77 13.01 -9.47
C ALA A 76 5.15 13.82 -8.22
N MET A 77 5.00 13.24 -7.03
CA MET A 77 5.37 13.89 -5.76
C MET A 77 4.86 15.34 -5.60
N GLY A 78 3.61 15.60 -6.03
CA GLY A 78 2.99 16.93 -5.96
C GLY A 78 3.30 17.85 -7.14
N ILE A 79 4.19 17.46 -8.06
CA ILE A 79 4.49 18.19 -9.28
C ILE A 79 3.56 17.69 -10.40
N VAL A 80 2.81 18.62 -10.99
CA VAL A 80 1.87 18.34 -12.10
C VAL A 80 2.54 18.72 -13.42
N GLY A 81 2.46 17.83 -14.40
CA GLY A 81 2.94 18.11 -15.75
C GLY A 81 2.29 17.23 -16.81
N ILE A 82 2.63 17.50 -18.07
CA ILE A 82 2.06 16.81 -19.23
C ILE A 82 3.08 15.79 -19.73
N LEU A 83 2.62 14.57 -20.01
CA LEU A 83 3.50 13.49 -20.45
C LEU A 83 3.92 13.67 -21.92
N ASP A 84 5.21 13.93 -22.17
CA ASP A 84 5.78 14.17 -23.51
C ASP A 84 6.22 12.87 -24.18
N LYS A 85 6.91 11.99 -23.43
CA LYS A 85 7.39 10.70 -23.92
C LYS A 85 7.36 9.63 -22.84
N VAL A 86 6.96 8.41 -23.22
CA VAL A 86 7.04 7.20 -22.39
C VAL A 86 8.22 6.35 -22.88
N LYS A 87 9.16 6.02 -21.99
CA LYS A 87 10.19 4.98 -22.21
C LYS A 87 9.82 3.72 -21.42
N GLU A 88 10.66 2.68 -21.39
CA GLU A 88 10.36 1.44 -20.66
C GLU A 88 10.31 1.63 -19.14
N GLN A 89 11.34 2.27 -18.55
CA GLN A 89 11.47 2.46 -17.10
C GLN A 89 11.16 3.90 -16.64
N THR A 90 11.27 4.86 -17.55
CA THR A 90 11.14 6.30 -17.27
C THR A 90 10.10 6.97 -18.15
N VAL A 91 9.65 8.16 -17.74
CA VAL A 91 8.75 9.04 -18.48
C VAL A 91 9.32 10.45 -18.50
N ILE A 92 9.20 11.13 -19.64
CA ILE A 92 9.58 12.55 -19.77
C ILE A 92 8.31 13.37 -19.62
N VAL A 93 8.30 14.20 -18.60
CA VAL A 93 7.19 15.09 -18.28
C VAL A 93 7.60 16.52 -18.59
N LYS A 94 6.75 17.24 -19.32
CA LYS A 94 6.89 18.65 -19.63
C LYS A 94 6.14 19.46 -18.56
N MET A 95 6.87 20.33 -17.89
CA MET A 95 6.31 21.29 -16.92
C MET A 95 5.72 22.51 -17.64
N VAL A 96 4.93 23.29 -16.89
CA VAL A 96 4.31 24.53 -17.38
C VAL A 96 5.38 25.51 -17.91
N ASP A 97 6.53 25.57 -17.23
CA ASP A 97 7.67 26.43 -17.60
C ASP A 97 8.45 25.92 -18.83
N GLY A 98 7.98 24.85 -19.48
CA GLY A 98 8.62 24.26 -20.66
C GLY A 98 9.81 23.33 -20.35
N ALA A 99 10.26 23.28 -19.10
CA ALA A 99 11.28 22.35 -18.65
C ALA A 99 10.82 20.89 -18.83
N LYS A 100 11.72 20.04 -19.33
CA LYS A 100 11.50 18.60 -19.47
C LYS A 100 12.27 17.87 -18.39
N ILE A 101 11.57 17.12 -17.56
CA ILE A 101 12.16 16.37 -16.45
C ILE A 101 11.86 14.89 -16.67
N GLU A 102 12.87 14.05 -16.46
CA GLU A 102 12.73 12.60 -16.55
C GLU A 102 12.41 12.04 -15.16
N PHE A 103 11.26 11.36 -15.06
CA PHE A 103 10.82 10.67 -13.85
C PHE A 103 10.84 9.16 -14.05
N LEU A 104 11.08 8.43 -12.97
CA LEU A 104 10.83 6.99 -12.94
C LEU A 104 9.32 6.73 -13.03
N LYS A 105 8.89 5.73 -13.79
CA LYS A 105 7.48 5.31 -13.83
C LYS A 105 6.92 5.00 -12.44
N GLY A 106 7.77 4.44 -11.58
CA GLY A 106 7.45 4.13 -10.19
C GLY A 106 7.17 5.35 -9.30
N ALA A 107 7.59 6.55 -9.70
CA ALA A 107 7.40 7.80 -8.96
C ALA A 107 6.09 8.52 -9.31
N ILE A 108 5.37 8.06 -10.34
CA ILE A 108 4.07 8.60 -10.69
C ILE A 108 3.01 8.01 -9.76
N ASN A 109 2.26 8.89 -9.10
CA ASN A 109 1.19 8.55 -8.16
C ASN A 109 -0.17 8.57 -8.86
N GLU A 110 -0.39 9.56 -9.72
CA GLU A 110 -1.67 9.77 -10.41
C GLU A 110 -1.46 10.09 -11.88
N VAL A 111 -2.37 9.58 -12.70
CA VAL A 111 -2.44 9.80 -14.15
C VAL A 111 -3.87 10.22 -14.46
N LYS A 112 -4.04 11.42 -15.01
CA LYS A 112 -5.30 11.94 -15.53
C LYS A 112 -5.22 11.91 -17.06
N PRO A 113 -6.08 11.13 -17.75
CA PRO A 113 -6.09 11.11 -19.21
C PRO A 113 -6.41 12.51 -19.75
N LYS A 114 -5.84 12.84 -20.90
CA LYS A 114 -6.14 14.09 -21.60
C LYS A 114 -7.63 14.10 -21.96
N GLU A 115 -8.39 15.07 -21.47
CA GLU A 115 -9.81 15.21 -21.78
C GLU A 115 -10.01 15.48 -23.28
N GLU A 116 -10.47 14.45 -24.00
CA GLU A 116 -11.30 14.59 -25.18
C GLU A 116 -12.66 14.00 -24.80
N GLY A 117 -13.55 14.89 -24.34
CA GLY A 117 -14.98 14.70 -24.07
C GLY A 117 -15.52 13.29 -23.83
N SER A 118 -15.69 12.92 -22.56
CA SER A 118 -16.94 12.31 -22.08
C SER A 118 -17.06 12.45 -20.56
N SER A 119 -18.15 13.12 -20.17
CA SER A 119 -18.74 13.14 -18.84
C SER A 119 -19.08 11.72 -18.35
N GLU A 120 -18.63 11.36 -17.15
CA GLU A 120 -19.30 10.48 -16.18
C GLU A 120 -18.43 10.54 -14.89
N ALA A 121 -18.67 11.45 -13.96
CA ALA A 121 -19.63 11.33 -12.87
C ALA A 121 -19.45 10.05 -12.01
N GLU A 122 -18.96 10.30 -10.79
CA GLU A 122 -19.29 9.63 -9.53
C GLU A 122 -18.76 8.22 -9.24
N THR A 123 -17.96 8.13 -8.18
CA THR A 123 -18.50 7.55 -6.93
C THR A 123 -17.81 8.20 -5.72
N PRO A 124 -18.57 8.90 -4.87
CA PRO A 124 -18.15 9.27 -3.52
C PRO A 124 -17.72 8.02 -2.73
N GLN A 125 -16.61 8.16 -2.00
CA GLN A 125 -16.22 7.20 -0.96
C GLN A 125 -17.26 7.25 0.16
N GLU A 126 -17.98 6.14 0.33
CA GLU A 126 -18.91 5.90 1.44
C GLU A 126 -18.14 5.74 2.75
N ALA A 127 -18.65 6.41 3.80
CA ALA A 127 -18.15 6.46 5.16
C ALA A 127 -18.71 5.30 6.00
#